data_AF-A0AAJ5QSX3-F1
#
_entry.id   AF-A0AAJ5QSX3-F1
#
_cell.length_a   1.000
_cell.length_b   1.000
_cell.length_c   1.000
_cell.angle_alpha   90.00
_cell.angle_beta   90.00
_cell.angle_gamma   90.00
#
_symmetry.space_group_name_H-M   'P 1'
#
loop_
_entity.id
_entity.type
_entity.pdbx_description
1 polymer ?
#
loop_
_entity_poly.entity_id
_entity_poly.type
_entity_poly.pdbx_seq_one_letter_code
_entity_poly.pdbx_strand_id
1 'polypeptide(L)'
;MKNRTMLPCVVTVTNDETEIFMEMAVNNFKKHLQVMIDCMGDDYERHFKDRRYIEEVIAKVIERTKQDFAESMKDNKGKEYHLFLDEVQRNLRVIYSAYRTNY
;
A
#
# COMPACT_ATOMS: atom_id res chain seq x y z
N MET A 1 12.51 1.31 21.83
CA MET A 1 11.98 1.13 20.46
C MET A 1 12.15 2.45 19.72
N LYS A 2 12.90 2.51 18.62
CA LYS A 2 12.95 3.73 17.79
C LYS A 2 11.54 3.99 17.27
N ASN A 3 11.03 5.21 17.36
CA ASN A 3 9.75 5.59 16.73
C ASN A 3 9.90 5.42 15.22
N ARG A 4 9.36 4.32 14.68
CA ARG A 4 9.42 3.96 13.25
C ARG A 4 8.33 4.73 12.50
N THR A 5 8.48 6.04 12.36
CA THR A 5 7.52 6.89 11.66
C THR A 5 7.86 6.93 10.17
N MET A 6 6.94 6.47 9.32
CA MET A 6 7.11 6.56 7.87
C MET A 6 7.12 8.04 7.45
N LEU A 7 8.19 8.47 6.77
CA LEU A 7 8.32 9.85 6.32
C LEU A 7 7.19 10.22 5.33
N PRO A 8 6.82 11.52 5.25
CA PRO A 8 5.88 11.99 4.25
C PRO A 8 6.36 11.62 2.84
N CYS A 9 5.50 10.97 2.06
CA CYS A 9 5.77 10.64 0.67
C CYS A 9 4.68 11.30 -0.19
N VAL A 10 5.10 12.04 -1.22
CA VAL A 10 4.19 12.65 -2.19
C VAL A 10 4.14 11.75 -3.41
N VAL A 11 2.93 11.37 -3.81
CA VAL A 11 2.66 10.60 -5.03
C VAL A 11 1.59 11.32 -5.84
N THR A 12 1.64 11.16 -7.16
CA THR A 12 0.67 11.75 -8.09
C THR A 12 -0.25 10.66 -8.61
N VAL A 13 -1.53 10.96 -8.66
CA VAL A 13 -2.61 10.12 -9.20
C VAL A 13 -3.44 10.93 -10.18
N THR A 14 -4.04 10.27 -11.16
CA THR A 14 -4.72 10.95 -12.28
C THR A 14 -6.17 11.37 -11.99
N ASN A 15 -6.86 10.73 -11.04
CA ASN A 15 -8.24 11.07 -10.67
C ASN A 15 -8.56 10.79 -9.20
N ASP A 16 -9.68 11.34 -8.74
CA ASP A 16 -10.18 11.25 -7.37
C ASP A 16 -10.47 9.80 -6.95
N GLU A 17 -11.01 8.96 -7.86
CA GLU A 17 -11.25 7.54 -7.55
C GLU A 17 -9.95 6.80 -7.24
N THR A 18 -8.90 7.04 -8.04
CA THR A 18 -7.58 6.45 -7.83
C THR A 18 -6.91 7.04 -6.59
N GLU A 19 -7.16 8.31 -6.25
CA GLU A 19 -6.71 8.90 -4.99
C GLU A 19 -7.28 8.18 -3.77
N ILE A 20 -8.61 8.03 -3.71
CA ILE A 20 -9.29 7.31 -2.62
C ILE A 20 -8.77 5.88 -2.52
N PHE A 21 -8.66 5.19 -3.66
CA PHE A 21 -8.11 3.84 -3.69
C PHE A 21 -6.65 3.80 -3.19
N MET A 22 -5.83 4.77 -3.59
CA MET A 22 -4.43 4.88 -3.18
C MET A 22 -4.31 5.08 -1.67
N GLU A 23 -5.14 5.93 -1.06
CA GLU A 23 -5.16 6.11 0.39
C GLU A 23 -5.48 4.81 1.13
N MET A 24 -6.50 4.08 0.65
CA MET A 24 -6.85 2.77 1.20
C MET A 24 -5.71 1.77 1.03
N ALA A 25 -5.03 1.76 -0.13
CA ALA A 25 -3.88 0.91 -0.39
C ALA A 25 -2.70 1.23 0.54
N VAL A 26 -2.41 2.50 0.80
CA VAL A 26 -1.38 2.91 1.77
C VAL A 26 -1.72 2.44 3.17
N ASN A 27 -2.98 2.55 3.58
CA ASN A 27 -3.42 2.06 4.89
C ASN A 27 -3.29 0.54 5.01
N ASN A 28 -3.65 -0.21 3.97
CA ASN A 28 -3.47 -1.65 3.92
C ASN A 28 -2.00 -2.06 3.89
N PHE A 29 -1.15 -1.31 3.21
CA PHE A 29 0.30 -1.50 3.25
C PHE A 29 0.86 -1.29 4.66
N LYS A 30 0.52 -0.17 5.33
CA LYS A 30 0.93 0.09 6.71
C LYS A 30 0.49 -1.01 7.68
N LYS A 31 -0.75 -1.48 7.57
CA LYS A 31 -1.24 -2.63 8.36
C LYS A 31 -0.41 -3.89 8.11
N HIS A 32 -0.08 -4.17 6.85
CA HIS A 32 0.78 -5.31 6.50
C HIS A 32 2.17 -5.19 7.13
N LEU A 33 2.79 -4.00 7.05
CA LEU A 33 4.09 -3.74 7.67
C LEU A 33 4.06 -3.95 9.18
N GLN A 34 3.01 -3.45 9.85
CA GLN A 34 2.89 -3.60 11.29
C GLN A 34 2.81 -5.08 11.67
N VAL A 35 1.98 -5.88 10.97
CA VAL A 35 1.89 -7.32 11.20
C VAL A 35 3.24 -8.01 11.00
N MET A 36 4.00 -7.64 9.97
CA MET A 36 5.35 -8.19 9.76
C MET A 36 6.28 -7.86 10.92
N ILE A 37 6.29 -6.61 11.37
CA ILE A 37 7.12 -6.17 12.50
C ILE A 37 6.74 -6.93 13.77
N ASP A 38 5.45 -7.10 14.03
CA ASP A 38 4.96 -7.78 15.22
C ASP A 38 5.26 -9.28 15.20
N CYS A 39 5.19 -9.93 14.04
CA CYS A 39 5.42 -11.36 13.91
C CYS A 39 6.91 -11.75 13.77
N MET A 40 7.72 -10.92 13.10
CA MET A 40 9.11 -11.25 12.74
C MET A 40 10.14 -10.45 13.54
N GLY A 41 9.72 -9.44 14.32
CA GLY A 41 10.62 -8.61 15.10
C GLY A 41 11.61 -7.89 14.19
N ASP A 42 12.91 -8.09 14.41
CA ASP A 42 13.98 -7.46 13.63
C ASP A 42 14.33 -8.22 12.33
N ASP A 43 13.90 -9.48 12.19
CA ASP A 43 14.16 -10.27 10.98
C ASP A 43 13.33 -9.79 9.76
N TYR A 44 12.30 -8.98 9.99
CA TYR A 44 11.47 -8.41 8.92
C TYR A 44 12.29 -7.61 7.89
N GLU A 45 13.39 -6.97 8.30
CA GLU A 45 14.23 -6.15 7.42
C GLU A 45 14.85 -6.98 6.29
N ARG A 46 15.10 -8.27 6.52
CA ARG A 46 15.66 -9.17 5.49
C ARG A 46 14.67 -9.40 4.37
N HIS A 47 13.41 -9.65 4.71
CA HIS A 47 12.31 -9.76 3.74
C HIS A 47 12.06 -8.44 3.04
N PHE A 48 12.24 -7.33 3.75
CA PHE A 48 12.12 -5.99 3.19
C PHE A 48 13.23 -5.63 2.18
N LYS A 49 14.28 -6.43 2.03
CA LYS A 49 15.31 -6.26 1.00
C LYS A 49 15.07 -7.16 -0.23
N ASP A 50 14.18 -8.14 -0.14
CA ASP A 50 13.84 -9.01 -1.26
C ASP A 50 12.81 -8.34 -2.18
N ARG A 51 13.23 -8.02 -3.39
CA ARG A 51 12.38 -7.38 -4.40
C ARG A 51 11.17 -8.24 -4.78
N ARG A 52 11.32 -9.57 -4.86
CA ARG A 52 10.21 -10.47 -5.24
C ARG A 52 9.16 -10.48 -4.14
N TYR A 53 9.59 -10.59 -2.89
CA TYR A 53 8.71 -10.51 -1.74
C TYR A 53 7.87 -9.23 -1.75
N ILE A 54 8.50 -8.10 -2.06
CA ILE A 54 7.80 -6.81 -2.08
C ILE A 54 6.79 -6.69 -3.20
N GLU A 55 7.09 -7.21 -4.39
CA GLU A 55 6.09 -7.27 -5.47
C GLU A 55 4.88 -8.14 -5.06
N GLU A 56 5.11 -9.25 -4.35
CA GLU A 56 4.01 -10.07 -3.80
C GLU A 56 3.19 -9.32 -2.74
N VAL A 57 3.86 -8.56 -1.86
CA VAL A 57 3.18 -7.72 -0.85
C VAL A 57 2.33 -6.66 -1.54
N ILE A 58 2.87 -5.95 -2.54
CA ILE A 58 2.15 -4.92 -3.30
C ILE A 58 0.92 -5.53 -3.99
N ALA A 59 1.07 -6.68 -4.64
CA ALA A 59 -0.05 -7.38 -5.26
C ALA A 59 -1.14 -7.73 -4.22
N LYS A 60 -0.76 -8.29 -3.06
CA LYS A 60 -1.71 -8.62 -1.98
C LYS A 60 -2.39 -7.38 -1.39
N VAL A 61 -1.68 -6.26 -1.27
CA VAL A 61 -2.25 -4.98 -0.81
C VAL A 61 -3.29 -4.48 -1.81
N ILE A 62 -2.99 -4.51 -3.11
CA ILE A 62 -3.95 -4.12 -4.15
C ILE A 62 -5.19 -5.00 -4.10
N GLU A 63 -5.03 -6.33 -4.02
CA GLU A 63 -6.16 -7.26 -3.98
C GLU A 63 -7.06 -7.05 -2.75
N ARG A 64 -6.48 -6.85 -1.56
CA ARG A 64 -7.25 -6.50 -0.36
C ARG A 64 -7.97 -5.16 -0.51
N THR A 65 -7.28 -4.18 -1.08
CA THR A 65 -7.86 -2.84 -1.27
C THR A 65 -9.02 -2.86 -2.26
N LYS A 66 -9.00 -3.71 -3.28
CA LYS A 66 -10.16 -3.91 -4.17
C LYS A 66 -11.39 -4.38 -3.39
N GLN A 67 -11.21 -5.31 -2.45
CA GLN A 67 -12.31 -5.81 -1.62
C GLN A 67 -12.86 -4.71 -0.72
N ASP A 68 -11.96 -4.01 0.00
CA ASP A 68 -12.35 -2.92 0.90
C ASP A 68 -13.03 -1.77 0.15
N PHE A 69 -12.52 -1.42 -1.04
CA PHE A 69 -13.08 -0.36 -1.88
C PHE A 69 -14.45 -0.75 -2.44
N ALA A 70 -14.60 -1.99 -2.91
CA ALA A 70 -15.90 -2.49 -3.35
C ALA A 70 -16.92 -2.47 -2.20
N GLU A 71 -16.48 -2.78 -0.98
CA GLU A 71 -17.30 -2.72 0.22
C GLU A 71 -17.69 -1.29 0.62
N SER A 72 -16.75 -0.34 0.60
CA SER A 72 -17.05 1.07 0.90
C SER A 72 -17.96 1.71 -0.14
N MET A 73 -18.00 1.16 -1.36
CA MET A 73 -18.84 1.64 -2.46
C MET A 73 -20.17 0.89 -2.61
N LYS A 74 -20.50 -0.04 -1.70
CA LYS A 74 -21.73 -0.87 -1.78
C LYS A 74 -23.02 -0.07 -1.85
N ASP A 75 -23.05 1.14 -1.31
CA ASP A 75 -24.23 2.01 -1.31
C ASP A 75 -24.37 2.85 -2.60
N ASN A 76 -23.31 2.89 -3.42
CA ASN A 76 -23.26 3.62 -4.70
C ASN A 76 -23.46 2.69 -5.90
N LYS A 77 -24.41 1.74 -5.80
CA LYS A 77 -24.67 0.75 -6.87
C LYS A 77 -25.01 1.45 -8.19
N GLY A 78 -24.30 1.09 -9.26
CA GLY A 78 -24.52 1.59 -10.61
C GLY A 78 -23.56 2.71 -11.06
N LYS A 79 -22.69 3.21 -10.16
CA LYS A 79 -21.61 4.13 -10.55
C LYS A 79 -20.42 3.32 -11.07
N GLU A 80 -19.97 3.61 -12.29
CA GLU A 80 -18.71 3.09 -12.80
C GLU A 80 -17.55 3.88 -12.19
N TYR A 81 -16.53 3.16 -11.72
CA TYR A 81 -15.30 3.75 -11.19
C TYR A 81 -14.15 3.45 -12.13
N HIS A 82 -13.36 4.47 -12.46
CA HIS A 82 -12.15 4.31 -13.27
C HIS A 82 -10.92 4.34 -12.35
N LEU A 83 -10.29 3.18 -12.18
CA LEU A 83 -9.11 3.00 -11.33
C LEU A 83 -7.87 2.73 -12.17
N PHE A 84 -6.82 3.53 -11.98
CA PHE A 84 -5.52 3.35 -12.61
C PHE A 84 -4.62 2.48 -11.72
N LEU A 85 -4.82 1.16 -11.76
CA LEU A 85 -4.10 0.22 -10.88
C LEU A 85 -2.59 0.18 -11.13
N ASP A 86 -2.15 0.50 -12.35
CA ASP A 86 -0.75 0.65 -12.70
C ASP A 86 -0.11 1.87 -12.00
N GLU A 87 -0.83 2.98 -11.89
CA GLU A 87 -0.41 4.13 -11.08
C GLU A 87 -0.29 3.77 -9.61
N VAL A 88 -1.30 3.09 -9.05
CA VAL A 88 -1.29 2.62 -7.66
C VAL A 88 -0.08 1.72 -7.42
N GLN A 89 0.17 0.74 -8.29
CA GLN A 89 1.32 -0.15 -8.16
C GLN A 89 2.64 0.60 -8.21
N ARG A 90 2.80 1.54 -9.16
CA ARG A 90 4.01 2.38 -9.26
C ARG A 90 4.21 3.22 -8.00
N ASN A 91 3.16 3.84 -7.50
CA ASN A 91 3.21 4.69 -6.31
C ASN A 91 3.51 3.89 -5.04
N LEU A 92 2.96 2.68 -4.89
CA LEU A 92 3.32 1.78 -3.79
C LEU A 92 4.80 1.38 -3.82
N ARG A 93 5.41 1.19 -5.00
CA ARG A 93 6.86 0.97 -5.12
C ARG A 93 7.68 2.18 -4.67
N VAL A 94 7.24 3.39 -5.00
CA VAL A 94 7.89 4.64 -4.54
C VAL A 94 7.83 4.74 -3.02
N ILE A 95 6.64 4.52 -2.44
CA ILE A 95 6.42 4.52 -0.99
C ILE A 95 7.30 3.48 -0.29
N TYR A 96 7.33 2.26 -0.82
CA TYR A 96 8.19 1.21 -0.30
C TYR A 96 9.68 1.60 -0.38
N SER A 97 10.13 2.19 -1.48
CA SER A 97 11.53 2.61 -1.66
C SER A 97 11.91 3.72 -0.68
N ALA A 98 10.98 4.65 -0.42
CA ALA A 98 11.14 5.70 0.58
C ALA A 98 11.22 5.11 1.99
N TYR A 99 10.42 4.08 2.30
CA TYR A 99 10.57 3.35 3.55
C TYR A 99 11.96 2.71 3.63
N ARG A 100 12.32 1.87 2.66
CA ARG A 100 13.62 1.16 2.65
C ARG A 100 14.84 2.08 2.76
N THR A 101 14.83 3.28 2.19
CA THR A 101 16.01 4.17 2.20
C THR A 101 16.22 4.86 3.54
N ASN A 102 15.17 4.97 4.35
CA ASN A 102 15.20 5.68 5.64
C ASN A 102 15.25 4.74 6.86
N TYR A 103 15.39 3.42 6.63
CA TYR A 103 15.52 2.37 7.63
C TYR A 103 16.72 1.47 7.29
#